data_AF-A0A653J992-F1
#
_entry.id   AF-A0A653J992-F1
#
_cell.length_a   1.000
_cell.length_b   1.000
_cell.length_c   1.000
_cell.angle_alpha   90.00
_cell.angle_beta   90.00
_cell.angle_gamma   90.00
#
_symmetry.space_group_name_H-M   'P 1'
#
loop_
_entity.id
_entity.type
_entity.pdbx_description
1 polymer ?
#
loop_
_entity_poly.entity_id
_entity_poly.type
_entity_poly.pdbx_seq_one_letter_code
_entity_poly.pdbx_strand_id
1 'polypeptide(L)' 'MTTYALGQRSLARLDGVHPVLITVGKRAIVISTQDFGVYEGVRTLERQRKLVASGASKRYCQT' A
#
# COMPACT_ATOMS: atom_id res chain seq x y z
N MET A 1 -9.10 -20.49 -14.68
CA MET A 1 -8.14 -19.75 -13.83
C MET A 1 -8.92 -18.80 -12.94
N THR A 2 -8.89 -19.01 -11.63
CA THR A 2 -9.46 -18.06 -10.66
C THR A 2 -8.61 -16.79 -10.68
N THR A 3 -9.20 -15.68 -11.10
CA THR A 3 -8.50 -14.39 -11.11
C THR A 3 -8.67 -13.75 -9.75
N TYR A 4 -7.56 -13.48 -9.05
CA TYR A 4 -7.60 -12.75 -7.78
C TYR A 4 -7.89 -11.26 -8.02
N ALA A 5 -8.59 -10.65 -7.08
CA ALA A 5 -8.94 -9.23 -7.13
C ALA A 5 -8.77 -8.59 -5.75
N LEU A 6 -8.37 -7.32 -5.74
CA LEU A 6 -8.24 -6.57 -4.49
C LEU A 6 -9.62 -6.34 -3.87
N GLY A 7 -9.80 -6.80 -2.63
CA GLY A 7 -10.99 -6.50 -1.84
C GLY A 7 -11.14 -5.01 -1.51
N GLN A 8 -12.34 -4.62 -1.07
CA GLN A 8 -12.71 -3.22 -0.82
C GLN A 8 -11.79 -2.49 0.18
N ARG A 9 -11.30 -3.20 1.21
CA ARG A 9 -10.36 -2.65 2.20
C ARG A 9 -9.01 -2.27 1.58
N SER A 10 -8.51 -3.10 0.66
CA SER A 10 -7.26 -2.82 -0.06
C SER A 10 -7.44 -1.64 -1.01
N LEU A 11 -8.58 -1.55 -1.70
CA LEU A 11 -8.92 -0.43 -2.57
C LEU A 11 -9.03 0.89 -1.80
N ALA A 12 -9.68 0.89 -0.64
CA ALA A 12 -9.79 2.08 0.22
C ALA A 12 -8.41 2.58 0.71
N ARG A 13 -7.46 1.68 0.94
CA ARG A 13 -6.08 2.04 1.35
C ARG A 13 -5.21 2.55 0.21
N LEU A 14 -5.60 2.30 -1.04
CA LEU A 14 -4.93 2.87 -2.21
C LEU A 14 -5.40 4.29 -2.50
N ASP A 15 -6.41 4.80 -1.80
CA ASP A 15 -6.86 6.18 -1.96
C ASP A 15 -5.74 7.16 -1.56
N GLY A 16 -5.52 8.17 -2.42
CA GLY A 16 -4.40 9.12 -2.31
C GLY A 16 -3.03 8.60 -2.76
N VAL A 17 -2.88 7.31 -3.10
CA VAL A 17 -1.63 6.80 -3.69
C VAL A 17 -1.50 7.27 -5.14
N HIS A 18 -0.27 7.45 -5.61
CA HIS A 18 -0.01 7.87 -6.99
C HIS A 18 -0.75 6.96 -8.00
N PRO A 19 -1.48 7.51 -8.99
CA PRO A 19 -2.40 6.75 -9.85
C PRO A 19 -1.70 5.61 -10.62
N VAL A 20 -0.44 5.79 -11.02
CA VAL A 20 0.36 4.75 -11.69
C VAL A 20 0.62 3.55 -10.77
N LEU A 21 0.82 3.75 -9.47
CA LEU A 21 1.01 2.63 -8.54
C LEU A 21 -0.30 1.86 -8.33
N ILE A 22 -1.44 2.55 -8.38
CA ILE A 22 -2.76 1.91 -8.30
C ILE A 22 -2.99 1.01 -9.53
N THR A 23 -2.65 1.45 -10.73
CA THR A 23 -2.80 0.63 -11.95
C THR A 23 -1.89 -0.59 -11.92
N VAL A 24 -0.63 -0.43 -11.47
CA VAL A 24 0.31 -1.54 -11.27
C VAL A 24 -0.21 -2.54 -10.24
N GLY A 25 -0.71 -2.08 -9.09
CA GLY A 25 -1.26 -2.96 -8.04
C GLY A 25 -2.47 -3.76 -8.53
N LYS A 26 -3.39 -3.13 -9.26
CA LYS A 26 -4.55 -3.79 -9.88
C LYS A 26 -4.11 -4.82 -10.93
N ARG A 27 -3.04 -4.55 -11.69
CA ARG A 27 -2.51 -5.53 -12.65
C ARG A 27 -1.78 -6.68 -11.94
N ALA A 28 -1.04 -6.39 -10.88
CA ALA A 28 -0.23 -7.36 -10.16
C ALA A 28 -1.08 -8.48 -9.54
N ILE A 29 -2.24 -8.16 -8.95
CA ILE A 29 -3.11 -9.18 -8.34
C ILE A 29 -3.68 -10.16 -9.38
N VAL A 30 -3.95 -9.68 -10.59
CA VAL A 30 -4.51 -10.49 -11.68
C VAL A 30 -3.49 -11.49 -12.23
N ILE A 31 -2.19 -11.13 -12.25
CA ILE A 31 -1.13 -11.98 -12.78
C ILE A 31 -0.39 -12.79 -11.70
N SER A 32 -0.69 -12.54 -10.43
CA SER A 32 -0.06 -13.22 -9.30
C SER A 32 -0.56 -14.65 -9.17
N THR A 33 0.34 -15.56 -8.80
CA THR A 33 0.00 -16.94 -8.43
C THR A 33 -0.60 -17.05 -7.02
N GLN A 34 -0.47 -16.00 -6.22
CA GLN A 34 -0.91 -15.93 -4.82
C GLN A 34 -1.73 -14.67 -4.57
N ASP A 35 -2.80 -14.79 -3.78
CA ASP A 35 -3.60 -13.66 -3.33
C ASP A 35 -2.82 -12.76 -2.36
N PHE A 36 -2.99 -11.45 -2.48
CA PHE A 36 -2.39 -10.45 -1.60
C PHE A 36 -3.28 -9.21 -1.45
N GLY A 37 -3.13 -8.51 -0.33
CA GLY A 37 -3.86 -7.29 -0.01
C GLY A 37 -2.96 -6.11 0.30
N VAL A 38 -3.52 -4.90 0.24
CA VAL A 38 -2.81 -3.66 0.57
C VAL A 38 -3.13 -3.28 2.03
N TYR A 39 -2.10 -3.01 2.83
CA TYR A 39 -2.24 -2.69 4.26
C TYR A 39 -1.97 -1.21 4.60
N GLU A 40 -0.92 -0.61 4.03
CA GLU A 40 -0.61 0.82 4.10
C GLU A 40 -0.48 1.35 2.66
N GLY A 41 -1.17 2.45 2.35
CA GLY A 41 -0.96 3.22 1.12
C GLY A 41 -0.16 4.48 1.41
N VAL A 42 -0.85 5.62 1.50
CA VAL A 42 -0.21 6.88 1.92
C VAL A 42 0.07 6.88 3.41
N ARG A 43 1.28 7.25 3.79
CA ARG A 43 1.69 7.36 5.19
C ARG A 43 1.50 8.77 5.72
N THR A 44 0.85 8.91 6.88
CA THR A 44 0.73 10.19 7.58
C THR A 44 2.00 10.53 8.36
N LEU A 45 2.22 11.82 8.62
CA LEU A 45 3.39 12.31 9.35
C LEU A 45 3.41 11.79 10.80
N GLU A 46 2.26 11.68 11.46
CA GLU A 46 2.14 11.08 12.79
C GLU A 46 2.53 9.61 12.80
N ARG A 47 2.10 8.84 11.80
CA ARG A 47 2.51 7.43 11.65
C ARG A 47 4.02 7.32 11.48
N GLN A 48 4.61 8.20 10.66
CA GLN A 48 6.06 8.22 10.47
C GLN A 48 6.81 8.58 11.77
N ARG A 49 6.31 9.53 12.58
CA ARG A 49 6.86 9.85 13.92
C ARG A 49 6.85 8.61 14.83
N LYS A 50 5.75 7.86 14.85
CA LYS A 50 5.67 6.62 15.63
C LYS A 50 6.69 5.58 15.17
N LEU A 51 6.90 5.42 13.86
CA LEU A 51 7.89 4.47 13.31
C LEU A 51 9.34 4.87 13.61
N VAL A 52 9.66 6.17 13.58
CA VAL A 52 11.00 6.66 13.96
C VAL A 52 11.22 6.46 15.47
N ALA A 53 10.23 6.82 16.30
CA ALA A 53 10.32 6.65 17.75
C ALA A 53 10.46 5.17 18.16
N SER A 54 9.82 4.25 17.44
CA SER A 54 9.94 2.81 17.69
C SER A 54 11.18 2.17 17.04
N GLY A 55 12.05 2.94 16.39
CA GLY A 55 13.23 2.44 15.67
C GLY A 55 12.94 1.67 14.37
N ALA A 56 11.68 1.59 13.93
CA ALA A 56 11.27 0.92 12.71
C ALA A 56 11.55 1.73 11.44
N SER A 57 11.92 3.01 11.57
CA SER A 57 12.36 3.86 10.46
C SER A 57 13.50 4.78 10.89
N LYS A 58 14.46 5.00 9.98
CA LYS A 58 15.67 5.80 10.27
C LYS A 58 15.49 7.30 10.06
N ARG A 59 14.59 7.71 9.16
CA ARG A 59 14.43 9.12 8.73
C ARG A 59 12.97 9.46 8.51
N TYR A 60 12.64 10.74 8.66
CA TYR A 60 11.39 11.28 8.16
C TYR A 60 11.51 11.42 6.65
N CYS A 61 10.65 10.75 5.89
CA CYS A 61 10.46 11.09 4.48
C CYS A 61 9.54 12.32 4.46
N GLN A 62 10.14 13.51 4.60
CA GLN A 62 9.52 14.75 4.14
C GLN A 62 10.08 14.99 2.74
N THR A 63 9.18 15.23 1.79
CA THR A 63 9.53 15.60 0.41
C THR A 63 10.50 16.75 0.38
#